data_AF-C7BKY7-F1
#
_entry.id   AF-C7BKY7-F1
#
_cell.length_a   1.000
_cell.length_b   1.000
_cell.length_c   1.000
_cell.angle_alpha   90.00
_cell.angle_beta   90.00
_cell.angle_gamma   90.00
#
_symmetry.space_group_name_H-M   'P 1'
#
loop_
_entity.id
_entity.type
_entity.pdbx_description
1 polymer ?
#
loop_
_entity_poly.entity_id
_entity_poly.type
_entity_poly.pdbx_seq_one_letter_code
_entity_poly.pdbx_strand_id
1 'polypeptide(L)'
;MNRKKVLVIAMTSLLVLVSYGVWHRLQPYPPHTVLNQKEQLAVDKLLANLQTRCIGRYLVDLPANYSDTVNAARVNDNWIETQRLYLPAFEQRIQLREQALRQMVTSYPIDMPYLKNTYRLPQGMQGIIFERMQNQSVPDVVRVLEAHLYSNGVAIKVEMEAKDGSAARYDKDREMHPNVYTNTVPKKLEELKDLLSRIQGRAETEIPTTAGSCISNAFIADNQRDKEDIDLLYKTNPDNYLNVRINTNNYIREKDSMLERIGVIKAALYRGHIFRKGVRKINGLDTEELLAVGLQQISDDPRYQFTLLANEKTGGKKTPVFDLTVVNDEKIPTAYTQNEIVAFWDAISQTLRVRPGAF
;
A
#
# COMPACT_ATOMS: atom_id res chain seq x y z
N MET A 1 -20.46 29.14 43.84
CA MET A 1 -19.67 29.82 42.77
C MET A 1 -20.60 30.78 42.02
N ASN A 2 -20.27 32.07 41.96
CA ASN A 2 -21.16 33.13 41.47
C ASN A 2 -21.49 32.92 39.97
N ARG A 3 -22.78 32.83 39.59
CA ARG A 3 -23.22 32.52 38.21
C ARG A 3 -22.57 33.43 37.15
N LYS A 4 -22.31 34.69 37.49
CA LYS A 4 -21.59 35.63 36.62
C LYS A 4 -20.13 35.21 36.36
N LYS A 5 -19.43 34.65 37.34
CA LYS A 5 -18.04 34.16 37.18
C LYS A 5 -17.97 32.92 36.29
N VAL A 6 -18.96 32.02 36.39
CA VAL A 6 -19.03 30.82 35.54
C VAL A 6 -19.27 31.18 34.08
N LEU A 7 -20.17 32.14 33.82
CA LEU A 7 -20.46 32.61 32.46
C LEU A 7 -19.24 33.29 31.81
N VAL A 8 -18.49 34.07 32.58
CA VAL A 8 -17.26 34.74 32.11
C VAL A 8 -16.18 33.72 31.78
N ILE A 9 -15.96 32.71 32.62
CA ILE A 9 -14.98 31.64 32.35
C ILE A 9 -15.39 30.83 31.11
N ALA A 10 -16.67 30.50 30.95
CA ALA A 10 -17.14 29.77 29.77
C ALA A 10 -16.94 30.58 28.48
N MET A 11 -17.23 31.88 28.48
CA MET A 11 -17.01 32.73 27.31
C MET A 11 -15.53 32.94 27.00
N THR A 12 -14.66 33.09 28.00
CA THR A 12 -13.20 33.21 27.76
C THR A 12 -12.61 31.92 27.22
N SER A 13 -13.02 30.76 27.73
CA SER A 13 -12.62 29.46 27.18
C SER A 13 -13.09 29.28 25.73
N LEU A 14 -14.31 29.70 25.41
CA LEU A 14 -14.83 29.64 24.04
C LEU A 14 -14.06 30.56 23.10
N LEU A 15 -13.74 31.78 23.53
CA LEU A 15 -12.92 32.74 22.78
C LEU A 15 -11.50 32.23 22.56
N VAL A 16 -10.89 31.57 23.54
CA VAL A 16 -9.57 30.93 23.40
C VAL A 16 -9.62 29.75 22.43
N LEU A 17 -10.67 28.93 22.46
CA LEU A 17 -10.84 27.83 21.50
C LEU A 17 -11.09 28.33 20.07
N VAL A 18 -11.88 29.39 19.91
CA VAL A 18 -12.14 30.02 18.61
C VAL A 18 -10.87 30.70 18.09
N SER A 19 -10.15 31.46 18.93
CA SER A 19 -8.91 32.10 18.53
C SER A 19 -7.80 31.09 18.24
N TYR A 20 -7.71 29.98 19.00
CA TYR A 20 -6.81 28.87 18.70
C TYR A 20 -7.19 28.17 17.39
N GLY A 21 -8.47 27.91 17.13
CA GLY A 21 -8.94 27.34 15.86
C GLY A 21 -8.72 28.25 14.66
N VAL A 22 -8.88 29.57 14.84
CA VAL A 22 -8.59 30.59 13.83
C VAL A 22 -7.07 30.71 13.61
N TRP A 23 -6.26 30.72 14.67
CA TRP A 23 -4.79 30.71 14.60
C TRP A 23 -4.27 29.46 13.88
N HIS A 24 -4.85 28.29 14.16
CA HIS A 24 -4.46 27.04 13.49
C HIS A 24 -4.86 27.01 12.00
N ARG A 25 -5.96 27.70 11.63
CA ARG A 25 -6.35 27.94 10.23
C ARG A 25 -5.52 29.03 9.55
N LEU A 26 -4.99 29.98 10.32
CA LEU A 26 -4.21 31.13 9.84
C LEU A 26 -2.70 30.91 9.93
N GLN A 27 -2.22 29.75 10.41
CA GLN A 27 -0.79 29.44 10.33
C GLN A 27 -0.39 29.52 8.85
N PRO A 28 0.53 30.44 8.47
CA PRO A 28 1.02 30.50 7.12
C PRO A 28 1.64 29.14 6.82
N TYR A 29 1.09 28.45 5.83
CA TYR A 29 1.85 27.43 5.11
C TYR A 29 3.24 28.02 4.81
N PRO A 30 4.34 27.26 4.94
CA PRO A 30 5.65 27.80 4.58
C PRO A 30 5.52 28.46 3.20
N PRO A 31 6.13 29.65 3.01
CA PRO A 31 5.86 30.48 1.85
C PRO A 31 5.99 29.65 0.59
N HIS A 32 4.98 29.73 -0.29
CA HIS A 32 5.05 29.15 -1.62
C HIS A 32 6.39 29.51 -2.24
N THR A 33 7.12 28.49 -2.69
CA THR A 33 8.41 28.71 -3.33
C THR A 33 8.22 29.68 -4.50
N VAL A 34 8.95 30.79 -4.50
CA VAL A 34 8.90 31.76 -5.59
C VAL A 34 9.65 31.16 -6.76
N LEU A 35 8.93 30.70 -7.77
CA LEU A 35 9.49 30.13 -8.99
C LEU A 35 9.86 31.25 -9.97
N ASN A 36 11.02 31.13 -10.62
CA ASN A 36 11.29 31.93 -11.80
C ASN A 36 10.51 31.40 -13.02
N GLN A 37 10.50 32.15 -14.13
CA GLN A 37 9.70 31.79 -15.31
C GLN A 37 10.06 30.40 -15.89
N LYS A 38 11.33 29.99 -15.85
CA LYS A 38 11.78 28.68 -16.33
C LYS A 38 11.28 27.57 -15.42
N GLU A 39 11.41 27.76 -14.11
CA GLU A 39 10.93 26.81 -13.10
C GLU A 39 9.41 26.66 -13.16
N GLN A 40 8.67 27.76 -13.31
CA GLN A 40 7.22 27.74 -13.46
C GLN A 40 6.81 26.88 -14.68
N LEU A 41 7.44 27.08 -15.83
CA LEU A 41 7.15 26.30 -17.03
C LEU A 41 7.47 24.80 -16.86
N ALA A 42 8.52 24.46 -16.11
CA ALA A 42 8.88 23.08 -15.82
C ALA A 42 7.86 22.40 -14.90
N VAL A 43 7.43 23.11 -13.84
CA VAL A 43 6.42 22.65 -12.89
C VAL A 43 5.04 22.52 -13.56
N ASP A 44 4.64 23.48 -14.39
CA ASP A 44 3.36 23.42 -15.13
C ASP A 44 3.30 22.18 -16.04
N LYS A 45 4.41 21.82 -16.68
CA LYS A 45 4.51 20.59 -17.49
C LYS A 45 4.44 19.34 -16.62
N LEU A 46 5.10 19.35 -15.46
CA LEU A 46 5.12 18.21 -14.54
C LEU A 46 3.75 17.96 -13.91
N LEU A 47 2.99 19.02 -13.63
CA LEU A 47 1.64 18.96 -13.07
C LEU A 47 0.53 18.93 -14.13
N ALA A 48 0.87 18.81 -15.41
CA ALA A 48 -0.13 18.75 -16.46
C ALA A 48 -0.97 17.47 -16.34
N ASN A 49 -2.29 17.61 -16.51
CA ASN A 49 -3.25 16.50 -16.54
C ASN A 49 -3.21 15.63 -15.27
N LEU A 50 -3.33 16.24 -14.08
CA LEU A 50 -3.49 15.48 -12.84
C LEU A 50 -4.70 14.55 -12.91
N GLN A 51 -4.52 13.32 -12.44
CA GLN A 51 -5.53 12.29 -12.32
C GLN A 51 -5.61 11.80 -10.88
N THR A 52 -6.83 11.67 -10.37
CA THR A 52 -7.07 11.09 -9.06
C THR A 52 -6.76 9.60 -9.07
N ARG A 53 -5.90 9.17 -8.15
CA ARG A 53 -5.52 7.78 -7.91
C ARG A 53 -6.11 7.32 -6.57
N CYS A 54 -6.57 6.07 -6.53
CA CYS A 54 -7.09 5.45 -5.31
C CYS A 54 -6.09 4.46 -4.72
N ILE A 55 -5.74 4.65 -3.45
CA ILE A 55 -4.75 3.86 -2.71
C ILE A 55 -5.30 3.54 -1.31
N GLY A 56 -5.52 2.25 -1.03
CA GLY A 56 -6.22 1.79 0.17
C GLY A 56 -7.53 2.56 0.37
N ARG A 57 -7.58 3.39 1.41
CA ARG A 57 -8.74 4.21 1.81
C ARG A 57 -8.66 5.68 1.38
N TYR A 58 -7.62 6.06 0.63
CA TYR A 58 -7.28 7.45 0.31
C TYR A 58 -7.28 7.72 -1.19
N LEU A 59 -7.34 9.01 -1.52
CA LEU A 59 -7.17 9.56 -2.86
C LEU A 59 -6.02 10.57 -2.86
N VAL A 60 -5.21 10.54 -3.91
CA VAL A 60 -4.17 11.54 -4.21
C VAL A 60 -4.21 11.81 -5.71
N ASP A 61 -4.00 13.05 -6.13
CA ASP A 61 -3.93 13.40 -7.54
C ASP A 61 -2.46 13.40 -7.99
N LEU A 62 -2.16 12.63 -9.03
CA LEU A 62 -0.82 12.50 -9.63
C LEU A 62 -0.90 12.79 -11.13
N PRO A 63 0.20 13.24 -11.77
CA PRO A 63 0.19 13.46 -13.22
C PRO A 63 -0.15 12.18 -14.00
N ALA A 64 -0.91 12.30 -15.10
CA ALA A 64 -1.44 11.15 -15.84
C ALA A 64 -0.37 10.19 -16.40
N ASN A 65 0.84 10.68 -16.65
CA ASN A 65 1.97 9.89 -17.14
C ASN A 65 2.65 9.03 -16.05
N TYR A 66 2.24 9.18 -14.79
CA TYR A 66 2.69 8.29 -13.72
C TYR A 66 1.88 7.00 -13.72
N SER A 67 2.58 5.87 -13.63
CA SER A 67 1.99 4.52 -13.57
C SER A 67 2.56 3.74 -12.38
N ASP A 68 1.70 3.01 -11.67
CA ASP A 68 2.15 2.09 -10.63
C ASP A 68 2.93 0.89 -11.20
N THR A 69 4.03 0.53 -10.54
CA THR A 69 4.91 -0.58 -10.95
C THR A 69 4.90 -1.77 -9.98
N VAL A 70 4.30 -1.65 -8.79
CA VAL A 70 4.38 -2.70 -7.75
C VAL A 70 3.54 -3.91 -8.12
N ASN A 71 2.31 -3.69 -8.60
CA ASN A 71 1.38 -4.74 -9.04
C ASN A 71 1.07 -5.81 -7.97
N ALA A 72 1.29 -5.50 -6.69
CA ALA A 72 1.05 -6.41 -5.58
C ALA A 72 0.69 -5.65 -4.29
N ALA A 73 -0.03 -6.32 -3.39
CA ALA A 73 -0.32 -5.81 -2.05
C ALA A 73 -0.36 -6.95 -1.03
N ARG A 74 -0.20 -6.62 0.26
CA ARG A 74 -0.28 -7.59 1.34
C ARG A 74 -1.58 -7.43 2.12
N VAL A 75 -2.33 -8.53 2.19
CA VAL A 75 -3.56 -8.62 3.00
C VAL A 75 -3.47 -9.82 3.91
N ASN A 76 -3.57 -9.56 5.21
CA ASN A 76 -3.19 -10.47 6.27
C ASN A 76 -1.74 -10.91 6.05
N ASP A 77 -1.50 -12.21 5.90
CA ASP A 77 -0.17 -12.77 5.64
C ASP A 77 0.01 -13.18 4.17
N ASN A 78 -0.89 -12.76 3.27
CA ASN A 78 -0.92 -13.21 1.87
C ASN A 78 -0.59 -12.07 0.92
N TRP A 79 0.20 -12.38 -0.10
CA TRP A 79 0.41 -11.51 -1.25
C TRP A 79 -0.73 -11.67 -2.25
N ILE A 80 -1.23 -10.52 -2.72
CA ILE A 80 -2.20 -10.43 -3.80
C ILE A 80 -1.47 -9.78 -4.97
N GLU A 81 -1.09 -10.60 -5.95
CA GLU A 81 -0.47 -10.15 -7.19
C GLU A 81 -1.55 -9.83 -8.22
N THR A 82 -1.36 -8.78 -9.00
CA THR A 82 -2.33 -8.31 -9.99
C THR A 82 -1.64 -8.04 -11.32
N GLN A 83 -2.29 -8.38 -12.42
CA GLN A 83 -1.73 -8.15 -13.75
C GLN A 83 -2.86 -7.92 -14.74
N ARG A 84 -2.80 -6.86 -15.54
CA ARG A 84 -3.71 -6.70 -16.67
C ARG A 84 -3.44 -7.81 -17.69
N LEU A 85 -4.48 -8.57 -18.02
CA LEU A 85 -4.36 -9.72 -18.90
C LEU A 85 -5.68 -9.92 -19.66
N TYR A 86 -5.59 -10.18 -20.95
CA TYR A 86 -6.77 -10.53 -21.74
C TYR A 86 -7.22 -11.96 -21.43
N LEU A 87 -8.53 -12.22 -21.52
CA LEU A 87 -9.12 -13.43 -20.97
C LEU A 87 -8.55 -14.74 -21.57
N PRO A 88 -8.46 -14.92 -22.90
CA PRO A 88 -7.78 -16.06 -23.51
C PRO A 88 -6.35 -16.31 -23.01
N ALA A 89 -5.58 -15.24 -22.74
CA ALA A 89 -4.23 -15.39 -22.20
C ALA A 89 -4.25 -15.85 -20.74
N PHE A 90 -5.25 -15.41 -19.96
CA PHE A 90 -5.48 -15.94 -18.61
C PHE A 90 -5.84 -17.43 -18.65
N GLU A 91 -6.79 -17.83 -19.49
CA GLU A 91 -7.22 -19.23 -19.64
C GLU A 91 -6.05 -20.15 -20.04
N GLN A 92 -5.26 -19.72 -21.03
CA GLN A 92 -4.06 -20.44 -21.43
C GLN A 92 -3.05 -20.55 -20.29
N ARG A 93 -2.83 -19.47 -19.53
CA ARG A 93 -1.92 -19.47 -18.37
C ARG A 93 -2.35 -20.48 -17.31
N ILE A 94 -3.65 -20.61 -17.05
CA ILE A 94 -4.18 -21.60 -16.09
C ILE A 94 -3.93 -23.03 -16.57
N GLN A 95 -4.23 -23.32 -17.84
CA GLN A 95 -4.02 -24.65 -18.42
C GLN A 95 -2.53 -25.06 -18.37
N LEU A 96 -1.64 -24.16 -18.79
CA LEU A 96 -0.19 -24.39 -18.74
C LEU A 96 0.31 -24.57 -17.30
N ARG A 97 -0.22 -23.78 -16.35
CA ARG A 97 0.15 -23.90 -14.94
C ARG A 97 -0.29 -25.25 -14.36
N GLU A 98 -1.52 -25.66 -14.62
CA GLU A 98 -2.02 -26.96 -14.16
C GLU A 98 -1.20 -28.12 -14.73
N GLN A 99 -0.91 -28.10 -16.04
CA GLN A 99 -0.08 -29.10 -16.68
C GLN A 99 1.32 -29.17 -16.04
N ALA A 100 1.95 -28.03 -15.83
CA ALA A 100 3.26 -27.96 -15.17
C ALA A 100 3.21 -28.52 -13.73
N LEU A 101 2.16 -28.22 -12.97
CA LEU A 101 1.98 -28.75 -11.61
C LEU A 101 1.76 -30.27 -11.60
N ARG A 102 1.06 -30.82 -12.60
CA ARG A 102 0.85 -32.27 -12.77
C ARG A 102 2.12 -33.02 -13.17
N GLN A 103 2.99 -32.39 -13.96
CA GLN A 103 4.24 -32.96 -14.44
C GLN A 103 5.41 -32.79 -13.45
N MET A 104 5.24 -31.95 -12.43
CA MET A 104 6.27 -31.67 -11.42
C MET A 104 6.60 -32.93 -10.61
N VAL A 105 7.89 -33.26 -10.51
CA VAL A 105 8.39 -34.39 -9.71
C VAL A 105 8.93 -33.87 -8.37
N THR A 106 8.69 -34.63 -7.30
CA THR A 106 9.23 -34.34 -5.96
C THR A 106 10.54 -35.06 -5.73
N SER A 107 11.39 -34.50 -4.86
CA SER A 107 12.64 -35.12 -4.41
C SER A 107 12.39 -36.43 -3.66
N TYR A 108 11.23 -36.55 -3.01
CA TYR A 108 10.80 -37.74 -2.29
C TYR A 108 9.60 -38.38 -3.00
N PRO A 109 9.75 -39.55 -3.65
CA PRO A 109 8.66 -40.18 -4.40
C PRO A 109 7.41 -40.48 -3.56
N ILE A 110 7.56 -40.71 -2.25
CA ILE A 110 6.45 -40.92 -1.31
C ILE A 110 5.51 -39.71 -1.17
N ASP A 111 6.02 -38.53 -1.49
CA ASP A 111 5.30 -37.26 -1.41
C ASP A 111 4.56 -36.92 -2.71
N MET A 112 4.70 -37.72 -3.78
CA MET A 112 3.94 -37.53 -5.02
C MET A 112 2.44 -37.79 -4.82
N PRO A 113 1.55 -37.17 -5.63
CA PRO A 113 1.83 -36.17 -6.68
C PRO A 113 2.09 -34.76 -6.12
N TYR A 114 2.77 -33.89 -6.88
CA TYR A 114 3.03 -32.50 -6.47
C TYR A 114 1.76 -31.63 -6.39
N LEU A 115 0.88 -31.73 -7.40
CA LEU A 115 -0.49 -31.20 -7.37
C LEU A 115 -1.37 -32.15 -6.58
N LYS A 116 -1.94 -31.66 -5.48
CA LYS A 116 -2.73 -32.47 -4.53
C LYS A 116 -4.22 -32.36 -4.78
N ASN A 117 -4.69 -31.16 -5.11
CA ASN A 117 -6.09 -30.96 -5.43
C ASN A 117 -6.30 -29.71 -6.31
N THR A 118 -7.48 -29.64 -6.90
CA THR A 118 -7.98 -28.48 -7.64
C THR A 118 -9.36 -28.12 -7.11
N TYR A 119 -9.55 -26.87 -6.70
CA TYR A 119 -10.84 -26.37 -6.23
C TYR A 119 -11.39 -25.32 -7.18
N ARG A 120 -12.70 -25.37 -7.40
CA ARG A 120 -13.42 -24.33 -8.12
C ARG A 120 -13.65 -23.12 -7.20
N LEU A 121 -13.65 -21.93 -7.80
CA LEU A 121 -14.09 -20.72 -7.13
C LEU A 121 -15.62 -20.74 -6.91
N PRO A 122 -16.15 -19.90 -6.00
CA PRO A 122 -17.59 -19.70 -5.84
C PRO A 122 -18.30 -19.41 -7.17
N GLN A 123 -19.60 -19.76 -7.24
CA GLN A 123 -20.39 -19.62 -8.46
C GLN A 123 -20.37 -18.18 -9.00
N GLY A 124 -20.14 -18.03 -10.30
CA GLY A 124 -20.05 -16.73 -10.99
C GLY A 124 -18.65 -16.13 -11.04
N MET A 125 -17.66 -16.73 -10.35
CA MET A 125 -16.26 -16.32 -10.46
C MET A 125 -15.51 -17.16 -11.48
N GLN A 126 -14.58 -16.53 -12.20
CA GLN A 126 -13.72 -17.20 -13.16
C GLN A 126 -12.33 -17.40 -12.59
N GLY A 127 -11.91 -18.66 -12.48
CA GLY A 127 -10.60 -18.99 -11.91
C GLY A 127 -10.56 -20.37 -11.26
N ILE A 128 -9.47 -20.65 -10.57
CA ILE A 128 -9.18 -21.95 -9.97
C ILE A 128 -8.26 -21.79 -8.76
N ILE A 129 -8.31 -22.75 -7.83
CA ILE A 129 -7.34 -22.87 -6.74
C ILE A 129 -6.63 -24.20 -6.90
N PHE A 130 -5.30 -24.16 -6.93
CA PHE A 130 -4.45 -25.34 -6.88
C PHE A 130 -3.98 -25.55 -5.44
N GLU A 131 -4.23 -26.74 -4.89
CA GLU A 131 -3.49 -27.19 -3.72
C GLU A 131 -2.26 -27.96 -4.19
N ARG A 132 -1.09 -27.45 -3.86
CA ARG A 132 0.19 -28.05 -4.24
C ARG A 132 1.12 -28.11 -3.04
N MET A 133 2.18 -28.90 -3.17
CA MET A 133 3.32 -28.80 -2.26
C MET A 133 3.99 -27.43 -2.36
N GLN A 134 4.63 -26.99 -1.28
CA GLN A 134 5.34 -25.70 -1.26
C GLN A 134 6.47 -25.67 -2.30
N ASN A 135 7.32 -26.70 -2.33
CA ASN A 135 8.35 -26.92 -3.34
C ASN A 135 8.69 -28.42 -3.43
N GLN A 136 9.56 -28.81 -4.38
CA GLN A 136 9.87 -30.22 -4.69
C GLN A 136 10.62 -30.95 -3.56
N SER A 137 11.31 -30.21 -2.69
CA SER A 137 12.21 -30.76 -1.67
C SER A 137 11.66 -30.68 -0.24
N VAL A 138 10.44 -30.16 -0.07
CA VAL A 138 9.77 -30.08 1.23
C VAL A 138 8.74 -31.20 1.34
N PRO A 139 8.61 -31.88 2.50
CA PRO A 139 7.62 -32.92 2.69
C PRO A 139 6.21 -32.45 2.39
N ASP A 140 5.37 -33.36 1.91
CA ASP A 140 4.06 -32.97 1.39
C ASP A 140 3.11 -32.44 2.48
N VAL A 141 3.39 -32.62 3.77
CA VAL A 141 2.66 -31.91 4.83
C VAL A 141 2.58 -30.39 4.62
N VAL A 142 3.57 -29.75 3.98
CA VAL A 142 3.56 -28.30 3.72
C VAL A 142 2.89 -28.00 2.37
N ARG A 143 1.76 -27.30 2.44
CA ARG A 143 0.88 -27.00 1.30
C ARG A 143 0.88 -25.51 0.95
N VAL A 144 0.57 -25.22 -0.29
CA VAL A 144 0.19 -23.89 -0.77
C VAL A 144 -1.15 -24.00 -1.50
N LEU A 145 -2.09 -23.15 -1.13
CA LEU A 145 -3.30 -22.88 -1.90
C LEU A 145 -2.99 -21.71 -2.85
N GLU A 146 -2.71 -22.04 -4.10
CA GLU A 146 -2.42 -21.09 -5.17
C GLU A 146 -3.71 -20.78 -5.94
N ALA A 147 -4.33 -19.66 -5.64
CA ALA A 147 -5.52 -19.17 -6.32
C ALA A 147 -5.18 -18.28 -7.52
N HIS A 148 -5.94 -18.45 -8.59
CA HIS A 148 -5.99 -17.55 -9.73
C HIS A 148 -7.44 -17.12 -9.97
N LEU A 149 -7.67 -15.81 -10.03
CA LEU A 149 -8.97 -15.18 -10.28
C LEU A 149 -8.85 -14.26 -11.49
N TYR A 150 -9.87 -14.24 -12.34
CA TYR A 150 -10.03 -13.27 -13.41
C TYR A 150 -11.22 -12.36 -13.14
N SER A 151 -10.98 -11.05 -13.18
CA SER A 151 -12.02 -10.06 -12.93
C SER A 151 -11.71 -8.79 -13.74
N ASN A 152 -12.66 -8.33 -14.55
CA ASN A 152 -12.60 -7.04 -15.27
C ASN A 152 -11.27 -6.76 -16.01
N GLY A 153 -10.73 -7.75 -16.73
CA GLY A 153 -9.46 -7.56 -17.47
C GLY A 153 -8.19 -7.72 -16.63
N VAL A 154 -8.33 -8.15 -15.37
CA VAL A 154 -7.24 -8.29 -14.41
C VAL A 154 -7.16 -9.74 -13.94
N ALA A 155 -5.97 -10.29 -14.09
CA ALA A 155 -5.57 -11.54 -13.50
C ALA A 155 -5.04 -11.29 -12.10
N ILE A 156 -5.61 -11.97 -11.11
CA ILE A 156 -5.27 -11.86 -9.69
C ILE A 156 -4.75 -13.21 -9.22
N LYS A 157 -3.60 -13.22 -8.54
CA LYS A 157 -3.02 -14.42 -7.94
C LYS A 157 -2.86 -14.21 -6.44
N VAL A 158 -3.27 -15.21 -5.66
CA VAL A 158 -3.12 -15.22 -4.21
C VAL A 158 -2.55 -16.57 -3.81
N GLU A 159 -1.48 -16.57 -3.01
CA GLU A 159 -0.93 -17.78 -2.40
C GLU A 159 -1.15 -17.74 -0.89
N MET A 160 -1.66 -18.84 -0.34
CA MET A 160 -1.88 -19.00 1.09
C MET A 160 -1.23 -20.29 1.58
N GLU A 161 -0.39 -20.18 2.60
CA GLU A 161 0.25 -21.35 3.22
C GLU A 161 -0.77 -22.18 4.01
N ALA A 162 -0.69 -23.50 3.84
CA ALA A 162 -1.51 -24.47 4.53
C ALA A 162 -0.68 -25.69 4.92
N LYS A 163 -1.27 -26.60 5.69
CA LYS A 163 -0.66 -27.87 6.08
C LYS A 163 -1.67 -28.99 5.95
N ASP A 164 -1.21 -30.16 5.53
CA ASP A 164 -1.99 -31.39 5.57
C ASP A 164 -1.13 -32.58 6.01
N GLY A 165 -1.08 -32.78 7.33
CA GLY A 165 -0.41 -33.91 7.95
C GLY A 165 -1.33 -35.12 8.16
N SER A 166 -2.46 -35.22 7.46
CA SER A 166 -3.48 -36.26 7.72
C SER A 166 -3.11 -37.66 7.22
N ALA A 167 -2.14 -37.77 6.31
CA ALA A 167 -1.73 -39.05 5.76
C ALA A 167 -1.16 -40.00 6.84
N ALA A 168 -1.43 -41.30 6.69
CA ALA A 168 -1.02 -42.34 7.64
C ALA A 168 0.50 -42.41 7.86
N ARG A 169 1.30 -42.01 6.86
CA ARG A 169 2.77 -41.93 6.99
C ARG A 169 3.24 -40.99 8.11
N TYR A 170 2.40 -40.03 8.50
CA TYR A 170 2.69 -39.05 9.55
C TYR A 170 2.09 -39.43 10.91
N ASP A 171 1.56 -40.64 11.10
CA ASP A 171 0.90 -41.02 12.36
C ASP A 171 1.84 -40.85 13.58
N LYS A 172 3.06 -41.39 13.50
CA LYS A 172 4.07 -41.27 14.56
C LYS A 172 4.52 -39.82 14.76
N ASP A 173 4.73 -39.09 13.67
CA ASP A 173 5.18 -37.71 13.76
C ASP A 173 4.09 -36.80 14.33
N ARG A 174 2.82 -37.10 14.08
CA ARG A 174 1.67 -36.39 14.63
C ARG A 174 1.45 -36.66 16.11
N GLU A 175 1.81 -37.86 16.61
CA GLU A 175 1.87 -38.15 18.05
C GLU A 175 2.96 -37.31 18.75
N MET A 176 4.14 -37.19 18.14
CA MET A 176 5.27 -36.43 18.71
C MET A 176 5.12 -34.91 18.53
N HIS A 177 4.56 -34.47 17.41
CA HIS A 177 4.51 -33.07 16.97
C HIS A 177 3.13 -32.69 16.37
N PRO A 178 2.05 -32.75 17.17
CA PRO A 178 0.68 -32.55 16.67
C PRO A 178 0.43 -31.17 16.03
N ASN A 179 1.16 -30.13 16.48
CA ASN A 179 1.05 -28.77 15.93
C ASN A 179 1.71 -28.63 14.55
N VAL A 180 2.63 -29.53 14.20
CA VAL A 180 3.31 -29.54 12.89
C VAL A 180 2.48 -30.32 11.88
N TYR A 181 2.00 -31.51 12.26
CA TYR A 181 1.23 -32.41 11.40
C TYR A 181 -0.28 -32.23 11.57
N THR A 182 -0.71 -30.98 11.48
CA THR A 182 -2.12 -30.60 11.49
C THR A 182 -2.70 -30.60 10.07
N ASN A 183 -4.03 -30.52 9.95
CA ASN A 183 -4.69 -30.23 8.68
C ASN A 183 -5.37 -28.85 8.75
N THR A 184 -4.77 -27.85 8.10
CA THR A 184 -5.31 -26.50 7.99
C THR A 184 -5.90 -26.20 6.62
N VAL A 185 -5.80 -27.12 5.65
CA VAL A 185 -6.30 -26.92 4.28
C VAL A 185 -7.78 -26.52 4.25
N PRO A 186 -8.73 -27.19 4.94
CA PRO A 186 -10.14 -26.81 4.89
C PRO A 186 -10.38 -25.37 5.37
N LYS A 187 -9.77 -24.98 6.51
CA LYS A 187 -9.93 -23.64 7.06
C LYS A 187 -9.31 -22.58 6.15
N LYS A 188 -8.11 -22.84 5.65
CA LYS A 188 -7.38 -21.92 4.75
C LYS A 188 -8.08 -21.76 3.41
N LEU A 189 -8.71 -22.82 2.90
CA LEU A 189 -9.52 -22.77 1.69
C LEU A 189 -10.73 -21.84 1.84
N GLU A 190 -11.42 -21.88 2.99
CA GLU A 190 -12.54 -20.98 3.26
C GLU A 190 -12.07 -19.52 3.47
N GLU A 191 -10.95 -19.30 4.19
CA GLU A 191 -10.32 -17.98 4.31
C GLU A 191 -9.94 -17.40 2.94
N LEU A 192 -9.39 -18.23 2.05
CA LEU A 192 -9.01 -17.84 0.70
C LEU A 192 -10.23 -17.52 -0.18
N LYS A 193 -11.30 -18.33 -0.11
CA LYS A 193 -12.54 -18.05 -0.85
C LYS A 193 -13.22 -16.77 -0.37
N ASP A 194 -13.24 -16.51 0.94
CA ASP A 194 -13.75 -15.24 1.50
C ASP A 194 -12.98 -14.05 0.93
N LEU A 195 -11.65 -14.13 0.94
CA LEU A 195 -10.81 -13.08 0.37
C LEU A 195 -11.10 -12.87 -1.12
N LEU A 196 -11.02 -13.94 -1.94
CA LEU A 196 -11.24 -13.86 -3.39
C LEU A 196 -12.62 -13.29 -3.75
N SER A 197 -13.64 -13.60 -2.95
CA SER A 197 -15.01 -13.10 -3.19
C SER A 197 -15.16 -11.59 -3.08
N ARG A 198 -14.22 -10.93 -2.42
CA ARG A 198 -14.20 -9.48 -2.19
C ARG A 198 -13.27 -8.75 -3.15
N ILE A 199 -12.45 -9.46 -3.92
CA ILE A 199 -11.50 -8.85 -4.87
C ILE A 199 -12.19 -8.65 -6.21
N GLN A 200 -12.14 -7.42 -6.70
CA GLN A 200 -12.61 -7.07 -8.04
C GLN A 200 -11.50 -6.34 -8.80
N GLY A 201 -11.26 -6.74 -10.05
CA GLY A 201 -10.38 -5.98 -10.94
C GLY A 201 -10.99 -4.63 -11.29
N ARG A 202 -10.17 -3.59 -11.44
CA ARG A 202 -10.63 -2.24 -11.80
C ARG A 202 -9.65 -1.50 -12.70
N ALA A 203 -10.11 -0.44 -13.34
CA ALA A 203 -9.20 0.52 -13.95
C ALA A 203 -8.43 1.31 -12.87
N GLU A 204 -7.21 1.78 -13.18
CA GLU A 204 -6.37 2.50 -12.21
C GLU A 204 -7.05 3.80 -11.70
N THR A 205 -7.73 4.50 -12.61
CA THR A 205 -8.48 5.74 -12.35
C THR A 205 -9.92 5.52 -11.89
N GLU A 206 -10.39 4.27 -11.83
CA GLU A 206 -11.72 3.96 -11.31
C GLU A 206 -11.71 4.11 -9.78
N ILE A 207 -12.67 4.88 -9.26
CA ILE A 207 -12.80 5.18 -7.83
C ILE A 207 -14.02 4.43 -7.27
N PRO A 208 -13.80 3.36 -6.48
CA PRO A 208 -14.89 2.64 -5.83
C PRO A 208 -15.62 3.52 -4.82
N THR A 209 -16.95 3.40 -4.75
CA THR A 209 -17.81 4.17 -3.83
C THR A 209 -18.26 3.38 -2.61
N THR A 210 -17.83 2.12 -2.49
CA THR A 210 -18.13 1.22 -1.37
C THR A 210 -16.95 1.07 -0.43
N ALA A 211 -17.20 0.62 0.80
CA ALA A 211 -16.15 0.38 1.79
C ALA A 211 -15.16 -0.69 1.31
N GLY A 212 -13.87 -0.41 1.42
CA GLY A 212 -12.80 -1.31 1.01
C GLY A 212 -11.52 -0.60 0.59
N SER A 213 -10.51 -1.38 0.24
CA SER A 213 -9.17 -0.89 -0.09
C SER A 213 -8.84 -1.02 -1.56
N CYS A 214 -8.35 0.07 -2.15
CA CYS A 214 -7.78 0.07 -3.50
C CYS A 214 -6.35 -0.47 -3.47
N ILE A 215 -6.07 -1.47 -4.28
CA ILE A 215 -4.71 -1.95 -4.56
C ILE A 215 -4.39 -1.72 -6.05
N SER A 216 -3.17 -2.06 -6.49
CA SER A 216 -2.81 -2.07 -7.91
C SER A 216 -3.86 -2.83 -8.72
N ASN A 217 -4.45 -2.18 -9.73
CA ASN A 217 -5.43 -2.79 -10.65
C ASN A 217 -6.67 -3.47 -10.01
N ALA A 218 -6.88 -3.39 -8.69
CA ALA A 218 -7.97 -4.09 -8.03
C ALA A 218 -8.53 -3.31 -6.84
N PHE A 219 -9.66 -3.79 -6.34
CA PHE A 219 -10.33 -3.31 -5.16
C PHE A 219 -10.73 -4.50 -4.29
N ILE A 220 -10.60 -4.34 -2.97
CA ILE A 220 -10.96 -5.35 -1.99
C ILE A 220 -12.05 -4.78 -1.11
N ALA A 221 -13.27 -5.32 -1.23
CA ALA A 221 -14.38 -4.92 -0.38
C ALA A 221 -14.07 -5.23 1.10
N ASP A 222 -14.45 -4.30 1.97
CA ASP A 222 -14.10 -4.36 3.38
C ASP A 222 -14.83 -5.51 4.11
N ASN A 223 -14.11 -6.18 5.01
CA ASN A 223 -14.67 -7.14 5.95
C ASN A 223 -14.47 -6.73 7.42
N GLN A 224 -13.93 -5.52 7.66
CA GLN A 224 -13.57 -4.93 8.95
C GLN A 224 -12.54 -5.73 9.77
N ARG A 225 -12.00 -6.80 9.22
CA ARG A 225 -11.15 -7.78 9.91
C ARG A 225 -9.72 -7.79 9.38
N ASP A 226 -9.56 -7.59 8.07
CA ASP A 226 -8.28 -7.71 7.40
C ASP A 226 -7.23 -6.72 7.90
N LYS A 227 -6.00 -7.24 8.00
CA LYS A 227 -4.79 -6.43 8.09
C LYS A 227 -4.37 -6.08 6.66
N GLU A 228 -4.22 -4.81 6.35
CA GLU A 228 -3.89 -4.34 5.01
C GLU A 228 -2.58 -3.54 5.06
N ASP A 229 -1.64 -3.91 4.20
CA ASP A 229 -0.38 -3.21 3.97
C ASP A 229 -0.17 -3.08 2.46
N ILE A 230 -0.34 -1.87 1.96
CA ILE A 230 -0.48 -1.59 0.54
C ILE A 230 0.61 -0.60 0.17
N ASP A 231 1.56 -1.05 -0.63
CA ASP A 231 2.64 -0.26 -1.20
C ASP A 231 2.40 -0.02 -2.68
N LEU A 232 2.58 1.21 -3.13
CA LEU A 232 2.56 1.58 -4.54
C LEU A 232 3.78 2.44 -4.88
N LEU A 233 4.25 2.27 -6.10
CA LEU A 233 5.39 3.02 -6.63
C LEU A 233 5.00 3.54 -8.00
N TYR A 234 4.73 4.83 -8.05
CA TYR A 234 4.41 5.52 -9.29
C TYR A 234 5.68 6.08 -9.91
N LYS A 235 5.95 5.65 -11.15
CA LYS A 235 7.06 6.13 -11.98
C LYS A 235 6.55 6.78 -13.25
N THR A 236 7.37 7.62 -13.86
CA THR A 236 7.15 8.25 -15.16
C THR A 236 8.39 8.10 -16.03
N ASN A 237 8.24 8.16 -17.35
CA ASN A 237 9.33 8.11 -18.31
C ASN A 237 9.88 9.50 -18.68
N PRO A 238 11.21 9.65 -18.86
CA PRO A 238 12.26 8.71 -18.44
C PRO A 238 12.31 8.47 -16.92
N ASP A 239 12.73 7.27 -16.52
CA ASP A 239 12.72 6.83 -15.11
C ASP A 239 13.59 7.68 -14.17
N ASN A 240 14.44 8.59 -14.66
CA ASN A 240 15.33 9.44 -13.85
C ASN A 240 14.63 10.64 -13.18
N TYR A 241 13.30 10.61 -13.08
CA TYR A 241 12.48 11.68 -12.52
C TYR A 241 12.19 11.49 -11.02
N LEU A 242 11.22 12.25 -10.53
CA LEU A 242 10.64 12.15 -9.19
C LEU A 242 9.74 10.94 -9.11
N ASN A 243 10.12 9.92 -8.37
CA ASN A 243 9.30 8.76 -8.05
C ASN A 243 8.35 9.11 -6.89
N VAL A 244 7.11 8.62 -6.95
CA VAL A 244 6.13 8.80 -5.87
C VAL A 244 5.85 7.43 -5.24
N ARG A 245 6.22 7.31 -3.97
CA ARG A 245 5.94 6.16 -3.11
C ARG A 245 4.71 6.46 -2.27
N ILE A 246 3.79 5.51 -2.22
CA ILE A 246 2.63 5.61 -1.34
C ILE A 246 2.51 4.30 -0.57
N ASN A 247 2.52 4.38 0.77
CA ASN A 247 2.17 3.25 1.62
C ASN A 247 0.89 3.57 2.39
N THR A 248 0.05 2.57 2.60
CA THR A 248 -0.99 2.62 3.61
C THR A 248 -1.08 1.33 4.40
N ASN A 249 -1.19 1.48 5.72
CA ASN A 249 -1.17 0.36 6.64
C ASN A 249 -2.22 0.52 7.74
N ASN A 250 -3.10 -0.48 7.89
CA ASN A 250 -4.25 -0.38 8.78
C ASN A 250 -4.05 -1.06 10.16
N TYR A 251 -2.87 -1.61 10.44
CA TYR A 251 -2.59 -2.40 11.64
C TYR A 251 -1.28 -2.04 12.34
N ILE A 252 -0.56 -1.03 11.86
CA ILE A 252 0.54 -0.40 12.60
C ILE A 252 0.05 0.82 13.37
N ARG A 253 0.75 1.13 14.46
CA ARG A 253 0.57 2.36 15.24
C ARG A 253 1.88 2.68 15.92
N GLU A 254 2.47 3.80 15.54
CA GLU A 254 3.71 4.24 16.15
C GLU A 254 3.45 4.91 17.49
N LYS A 255 4.41 4.78 18.40
CA LYS A 255 4.37 5.45 19.70
C LYS A 255 4.63 6.96 19.54
N ASP A 256 5.67 7.27 18.77
CA ASP A 256 6.12 8.62 18.50
C ASP A 256 5.71 8.99 17.06
N SER A 257 5.61 10.28 16.77
CA SER A 257 5.41 10.81 15.42
C SER A 257 6.75 11.01 14.69
N MET A 258 6.71 11.20 13.37
CA MET A 258 7.86 11.53 12.55
C MET A 258 8.60 12.76 13.07
N LEU A 259 7.89 13.82 13.46
CA LEU A 259 8.50 15.04 13.99
C LEU A 259 9.06 14.86 15.40
N GLU A 260 8.47 14.00 16.24
CA GLU A 260 9.06 13.61 17.53
C GLU A 260 10.37 12.81 17.32
N ARG A 261 10.45 12.00 16.25
CA ARG A 261 11.65 11.22 15.89
C ARG A 261 12.69 11.97 15.04
N ILE A 262 12.54 13.29 14.88
CA ILE A 262 13.37 14.11 13.97
C ILE A 262 14.88 14.00 14.24
N GLY A 263 15.30 13.82 15.49
CA GLY A 263 16.71 13.69 15.87
C GLY A 263 17.35 12.44 15.26
N VAL A 264 16.63 11.31 15.28
CA VAL A 264 17.08 10.04 14.70
C VAL A 264 17.14 10.14 13.17
N ILE A 265 16.11 10.74 12.56
CA ILE A 265 16.06 10.95 11.10
C ILE A 265 17.24 11.81 10.64
N LYS A 266 17.52 12.93 11.33
CA LYS A 266 18.66 13.79 11.01
C LYS A 266 20.01 13.06 11.08
N ALA A 267 20.19 12.20 12.10
CA ALA A 267 21.43 11.45 12.27
C ALA A 267 21.67 10.42 11.16
N ALA A 268 20.61 9.97 10.48
CA ALA A 268 20.69 9.00 9.39
C ALA A 268 20.97 9.65 8.01
N LEU A 269 20.89 10.98 7.88
CA LEU A 269 21.12 11.65 6.60
C LEU A 269 22.61 11.70 6.24
N TYR A 270 22.97 11.16 5.08
CA TYR A 270 24.33 11.28 4.55
C TYR A 270 24.57 12.67 3.95
N ARG A 271 25.43 13.46 4.60
CA ARG A 271 25.79 14.84 4.17
C ARG A 271 24.56 15.70 3.83
N GLY A 272 23.48 15.51 4.60
CA GLY A 272 22.18 16.09 4.31
C GLY A 272 21.65 16.95 5.43
N HIS A 273 20.53 17.60 5.17
CA HIS A 273 19.77 18.34 6.16
C HIS A 273 18.27 18.34 5.83
N ILE A 274 17.49 18.71 6.83
CA ILE A 274 16.05 18.90 6.71
C ILE A 274 15.82 20.40 6.60
N PHE A 275 15.27 20.85 5.47
CA PHE A 275 15.07 22.28 5.21
C PHE A 275 13.62 22.72 5.39
N ARG A 276 12.67 21.79 5.45
CA ARG A 276 11.26 22.09 5.77
C ARG A 276 10.65 20.95 6.58
N LYS A 277 9.88 21.28 7.61
CA LYS A 277 9.13 20.33 8.41
C LYS A 277 7.98 21.02 9.12
N GLY A 278 6.90 20.30 9.42
CA GLY A 278 5.81 20.86 10.18
C GLY A 278 4.55 20.01 10.16
N VAL A 279 3.59 20.40 10.99
CA VAL A 279 2.24 19.82 10.99
C VAL A 279 1.42 20.52 9.90
N ARG A 280 0.65 19.76 9.14
CA ARG A 280 -0.26 20.25 8.10
C ARG A 280 -1.66 19.69 8.33
N LYS A 281 -2.68 20.50 8.05
CA LYS A 281 -4.07 20.04 7.98
C LYS A 281 -4.53 20.01 6.53
N ILE A 282 -4.71 18.81 5.97
CA ILE A 282 -4.99 18.61 4.55
C ILE A 282 -6.33 17.89 4.42
N ASN A 283 -7.33 18.55 3.83
CA ASN A 283 -8.67 17.99 3.62
C ASN A 283 -9.27 17.30 4.85
N GLY A 284 -9.03 17.89 6.03
CA GLY A 284 -9.51 17.38 7.33
C GLY A 284 -8.58 16.37 8.03
N LEU A 285 -7.53 15.89 7.37
CA LEU A 285 -6.51 15.01 7.94
C LEU A 285 -5.45 15.81 8.68
N ASP A 286 -5.09 15.35 9.88
CA ASP A 286 -3.92 15.84 10.60
C ASP A 286 -2.70 15.07 10.10
N THR A 287 -1.71 15.80 9.57
CA THR A 287 -0.56 15.24 8.88
C THR A 287 0.74 15.90 9.34
N GLU A 288 1.86 15.21 9.17
CA GLU A 288 3.19 15.75 9.38
C GLU A 288 4.00 15.69 8.09
N GLU A 289 4.74 16.77 7.81
CA GLU A 289 5.59 16.91 6.65
C GLU A 289 7.06 16.99 7.06
N LEU A 290 7.93 16.40 6.23
CA LEU A 290 9.37 16.50 6.33
C LEU A 290 10.00 16.51 4.93
N LEU A 291 10.69 17.60 4.58
CA LEU A 291 11.49 17.70 3.36
C LEU A 291 12.97 17.66 3.70
N ALA A 292 13.62 16.60 3.26
CA ALA A 292 15.05 16.39 3.44
C ALA A 292 15.78 16.39 2.09
N VAL A 293 17.03 16.82 2.13
CA VAL A 293 18.00 16.64 1.06
C VAL A 293 19.27 16.02 1.66
N GLY A 294 19.79 15.01 0.99
CA GLY A 294 21.12 14.44 1.22
C GLY A 294 21.93 14.44 -0.07
N LEU A 295 23.12 13.84 -0.04
CA LEU A 295 23.95 13.66 -1.23
C LEU A 295 24.06 12.17 -1.58
N GLN A 296 24.19 11.88 -2.87
CA GLN A 296 24.54 10.54 -3.31
C GLN A 296 26.02 10.26 -2.98
N GLN A 297 26.31 9.10 -2.39
CA GLN A 297 27.67 8.75 -1.94
C GLN A 297 28.74 8.77 -3.03
N ILE A 298 28.36 8.53 -4.30
CA ILE A 298 29.32 8.36 -5.41
C ILE A 298 29.57 9.65 -6.18
N SER A 299 28.52 10.44 -6.44
CA SER A 299 28.60 11.64 -7.30
C SER A 299 28.40 12.96 -6.55
N ASP A 300 28.06 12.92 -5.26
CA ASP A 300 27.60 14.07 -4.48
C ASP A 300 26.40 14.81 -5.11
N ASP A 301 25.62 14.16 -5.99
CA ASP A 301 24.36 14.71 -6.52
C ASP A 301 23.28 14.79 -5.43
N PRO A 302 22.42 15.83 -5.42
CA PRO A 302 21.38 15.99 -4.41
C PRO A 302 20.29 14.91 -4.51
N ARG A 303 19.95 14.33 -3.36
CA ARG A 303 18.88 13.34 -3.18
C ARG A 303 17.84 13.87 -2.21
N TYR A 304 16.67 14.18 -2.75
CA TYR A 304 15.50 14.67 -2.06
C TYR A 304 14.64 13.50 -1.60
N GLN A 305 14.15 13.59 -0.37
CA GLN A 305 13.09 12.74 0.16
C GLN A 305 12.09 13.62 0.90
N PHE A 306 10.91 13.74 0.32
CA PHE A 306 9.84 14.58 0.83
C PHE A 306 8.71 13.68 1.28
N THR A 307 8.40 13.69 2.57
CA THR A 307 7.47 12.74 3.19
C THR A 307 6.33 13.48 3.88
N LEU A 308 5.12 12.94 3.71
CA LEU A 308 3.89 13.35 4.38
C LEU A 308 3.28 12.12 5.03
N LEU A 309 3.08 12.18 6.34
CA LEU A 309 2.47 11.10 7.11
C LEU A 309 1.12 11.54 7.69
N ALA A 310 0.12 10.68 7.58
CA ALA A 310 -1.16 10.82 8.26
C ALA A 310 -1.40 9.64 9.22
N ASN A 311 -2.08 9.92 10.34
CA ASN A 311 -2.55 8.92 11.31
C ASN A 311 -1.48 8.03 11.96
N GLU A 312 -0.20 8.40 11.93
CA GLU A 312 0.88 7.56 12.43
C GLU A 312 0.69 7.09 13.89
N LYS A 313 0.29 8.00 14.79
CA LYS A 313 0.00 7.70 16.21
C LYS A 313 -1.39 7.13 16.46
N THR A 314 -2.29 7.24 15.48
CA THR A 314 -3.70 6.81 15.58
C THR A 314 -4.01 5.64 14.66
N GLY A 315 -2.98 5.01 14.07
CA GLY A 315 -3.09 3.97 13.06
C GLY A 315 -4.05 2.85 13.47
N GLY A 316 -4.86 2.43 12.51
CA GLY A 316 -5.87 1.40 12.70
C GLY A 316 -6.82 1.28 11.50
N LYS A 317 -7.78 0.35 11.57
CA LYS A 317 -8.69 0.05 10.45
C LYS A 317 -9.54 1.22 9.95
N LYS A 318 -9.92 2.15 10.85
CA LYS A 318 -10.70 3.36 10.51
C LYS A 318 -9.85 4.59 10.22
N THR A 319 -8.56 4.50 10.52
CA THR A 319 -7.57 5.57 10.36
C THR A 319 -6.24 4.94 9.92
N PRO A 320 -6.19 4.27 8.75
CA PRO A 320 -4.95 3.63 8.33
C PRO A 320 -3.84 4.68 8.23
N VAL A 321 -2.63 4.30 8.61
CA VAL A 321 -1.45 5.13 8.36
C VAL A 321 -1.38 5.35 6.85
N PHE A 322 -1.01 6.57 6.46
CA PHE A 322 -0.79 6.93 5.07
C PHE A 322 0.54 7.66 4.96
N ASP A 323 1.43 7.14 4.13
CA ASP A 323 2.71 7.74 3.77
C ASP A 323 2.67 8.11 2.29
N LEU A 324 2.87 9.38 1.99
CA LEU A 324 3.19 9.87 0.65
C LEU A 324 4.63 10.38 0.66
N THR A 325 5.47 9.78 -0.17
CA THR A 325 6.89 10.12 -0.26
C THR A 325 7.30 10.38 -1.71
N VAL A 326 7.87 11.56 -1.98
CA VAL A 326 8.52 11.89 -3.27
C VAL A 326 10.03 11.75 -3.13
N VAL A 327 10.66 11.01 -4.04
CA VAL A 327 12.10 10.78 -4.06
C VAL A 327 12.68 10.91 -5.47
N ASN A 328 13.96 11.26 -5.57
CA ASN A 328 14.75 11.15 -6.80
C ASN A 328 15.92 10.17 -6.57
N ASP A 329 15.65 8.91 -6.28
CA ASP A 329 16.65 7.95 -5.82
C ASP A 329 17.27 7.08 -6.93
N GLU A 330 16.99 7.43 -8.18
CA GLU A 330 17.51 6.73 -9.37
C GLU A 330 18.97 7.07 -9.64
N LYS A 331 19.70 6.19 -10.34
CA LYS A 331 21.15 6.37 -10.55
C LYS A 331 21.49 7.73 -11.18
N ILE A 332 20.72 8.13 -12.20
CA ILE A 332 20.85 9.42 -12.86
C ILE A 332 20.12 10.47 -12.01
N PRO A 333 20.74 11.62 -11.68
CA PRO A 333 20.06 12.66 -10.93
C PRO A 333 18.88 13.24 -11.71
N THR A 334 17.90 13.73 -10.96
CA THR A 334 16.78 14.47 -11.53
C THR A 334 17.26 15.79 -12.14
N ALA A 335 16.65 16.19 -13.26
CA ALA A 335 16.90 17.49 -13.86
C ALA A 335 16.19 18.65 -13.14
N TYR A 336 15.29 18.33 -12.19
CA TYR A 336 14.50 19.33 -11.48
C TYR A 336 15.30 19.98 -10.34
N THR A 337 15.14 21.30 -10.19
CA THR A 337 15.73 22.06 -9.07
C THR A 337 14.97 21.79 -7.77
N GLN A 338 15.59 22.09 -6.62
CA GLN A 338 14.89 21.99 -5.33
C GLN A 338 13.56 22.74 -5.33
N ASN A 339 13.50 23.93 -5.94
CA ASN A 339 12.30 24.74 -5.98
C ASN A 339 11.19 24.08 -6.81
N GLU A 340 11.53 23.51 -7.96
CA GLU A 340 10.59 22.78 -8.82
C GLU A 340 10.01 21.55 -8.10
N ILE A 341 10.85 20.80 -7.38
CA ILE A 341 10.44 19.62 -6.61
C ILE A 341 9.53 20.02 -5.43
N VAL A 342 9.86 21.12 -4.74
CA VAL A 342 9.02 21.64 -3.63
C VAL A 342 7.66 22.07 -4.16
N ALA A 343 7.60 22.74 -5.31
CA ALA A 343 6.34 23.15 -5.93
C ALA A 343 5.49 21.94 -6.38
N PHE A 344 6.12 20.93 -6.98
CA PHE A 344 5.46 19.66 -7.31
C PHE A 344 4.88 18.99 -6.07
N TRP A 345 5.69 18.90 -5.01
CA TRP A 345 5.29 18.33 -3.74
C TRP A 345 4.11 19.06 -3.11
N ASP A 346 4.16 20.39 -3.04
CA ASP A 346 3.08 21.22 -2.52
C ASP A 346 1.77 20.94 -3.26
N ALA A 347 1.84 20.85 -4.59
CA ALA A 347 0.70 20.62 -5.45
C ALA A 347 0.06 19.22 -5.27
N ILE A 348 0.85 18.14 -5.18
CA ILE A 348 0.28 16.78 -5.03
C ILE A 348 -0.11 16.46 -3.59
N SER A 349 0.69 16.90 -2.60
CA SER A 349 0.47 16.53 -1.18
C SER A 349 -0.83 17.13 -0.63
N GLN A 350 -1.20 18.34 -1.07
CA GLN A 350 -2.45 19.00 -0.68
C GLN A 350 -3.73 18.32 -1.22
N THR A 351 -3.59 17.37 -2.15
CA THR A 351 -4.72 16.65 -2.74
C THR A 351 -5.12 15.41 -1.94
N LEU A 352 -4.28 15.00 -0.96
CA LEU A 352 -4.55 13.88 -0.08
C LEU A 352 -5.90 14.04 0.61
N ARG A 353 -6.78 13.05 0.45
CA ARG A 353 -8.10 13.03 1.07
C ARG A 353 -8.59 11.60 1.27
N VAL A 354 -9.50 11.39 2.22
CA VAL A 354 -10.19 10.11 2.36
C VAL A 354 -11.10 9.89 1.16
N ARG A 355 -11.11 8.67 0.61
CA ARG A 355 -12.03 8.33 -0.49
C ARG A 355 -13.49 8.38 0.01
N PRO A 356 -14.42 9.00 -0.72
CA PRO A 356 -15.85 8.88 -0.41
C PRO A 356 -16.28 7.41 -0.32
N GLY A 357 -16.96 7.04 0.77
CA GLY A 357 -17.37 5.66 1.02
C GLY A 357 -16.23 4.71 1.41
N ALA A 358 -15.08 5.21 1.85
CA ALA A 358 -13.94 4.35 2.24
C ALA A 358 -14.23 3.39 3.41
N PHE A 359 -15.11 3.76 4.34
CA PHE A 359 -15.35 3.07 5.61
C PHE A 359 -16.82 2.70 5.81
#